data_AF-A0A1V4U8P3-F1
#
_entry.id   AF-A0A1V4U8P3-F1
#
_cell.length_a   1.000
_cell.length_b   1.000
_cell.length_c   1.000
_cell.angle_alpha   90.00
_cell.angle_beta   90.00
_cell.angle_gamma   90.00
#
_symmetry.space_group_name_H-M   'P 1'
#
loop_
_entity.id
_entity.type
_entity.pdbx_description
1 polymer ?
#
loop_
_entity_poly.entity_id
_entity_poly.type
_entity_poly.pdbx_seq_one_letter_code
_entity_poly.pdbx_strand_id
1 'polypeptide(L)'
;MRTPGRIKGGEQRRDGDADPAILHKSHSWRILSDTVAVKRMDRSSFIHHEMAVPVAIRPFFGLETMSLGEKRPVGLSFGVIEYQAYFEMLIEKNPRTRLVWKSDLQNLIQDRFPAWTAFFRSHAESDDTAPEMKIKKTRSPSKFLLFFEEVKRSSTSLELLKTYSREELKDTFQITDAIIRNGIHVPRDTSSVWLFVTEERSPDGLSFRNHFDGQVLQLEGQFKGRIGGLITNHESEGNEIVVLYRRKKRDSGFRYVGRFSCHTHTPGQFIGDLARFILFPQDVIPDGDLGLAKAGVITGTRRGSNPNEMEMDPAIRNRTIRVHGDTCAVCGFNFSEKYGRFGEGYIEVHCGEPSSRGEVDPVTKCVPVCSNCHRMIHRAEPKLTIEELKKIVH
;
A
#
# COMPACT_ATOMS: atom_id res chain seq x y z
N MET A 1 20.55 63.58 25.24
CA MET A 1 20.54 62.30 25.97
C MET A 1 19.64 61.31 25.23
N ARG A 2 20.20 60.46 24.38
CA ARG A 2 19.54 59.23 23.87
C ARG A 2 20.62 58.15 23.80
N THR A 3 20.52 57.19 24.70
CA THR A 3 21.40 56.01 24.79
C THR A 3 21.05 55.00 23.70
N PRO A 4 22.04 54.30 23.10
CA PRO A 4 21.81 53.30 22.06
C PRO A 4 21.57 51.90 22.62
N GLY A 5 20.87 51.09 21.81
CA GLY A 5 20.31 49.79 22.15
C GLY A 5 21.34 48.67 22.40
N ARG A 6 20.92 47.72 23.24
CA ARG A 6 21.67 46.54 23.64
C ARG A 6 21.31 45.33 22.77
N ILE A 7 22.37 44.67 22.33
CA ILE A 7 22.45 43.45 21.52
C ILE A 7 21.76 42.26 22.23
N LYS A 8 20.90 41.53 21.52
CA LYS A 8 20.58 40.11 21.77
C LYS A 8 21.19 39.34 20.58
N GLY A 9 22.19 38.48 20.76
CA GLY A 9 22.07 37.22 21.46
C GLY A 9 21.67 36.17 20.43
N GLY A 10 22.64 35.69 19.64
CA GLY A 10 22.44 34.75 18.55
C GLY A 10 22.12 33.36 19.06
N GLU A 11 21.04 32.78 18.54
CA GLU A 11 20.74 31.35 18.62
C GLU A 11 21.19 30.70 17.31
N GLN A 12 22.22 29.86 17.42
CA GLN A 12 22.65 28.95 16.37
C GLN A 12 21.49 28.02 15.99
N ARG A 13 20.93 28.22 14.80
CA ARG A 13 20.08 27.22 14.15
C ARG A 13 20.99 26.14 13.57
N ARG A 14 20.77 24.91 14.02
CA ARG A 14 21.36 23.68 13.49
C ARG A 14 20.93 23.49 12.04
N ASP A 15 21.90 23.13 11.21
CA ASP A 15 21.72 22.73 9.82
C ASP A 15 20.72 21.57 9.71
N GLY A 16 19.65 21.80 8.96
CA GLY A 16 18.58 20.84 8.70
C GLY A 16 17.81 21.24 7.46
N ASP A 17 18.12 20.56 6.37
CA ASP A 17 17.36 20.43 5.13
C ASP A 17 17.02 21.73 4.37
N ALA A 18 17.99 22.20 3.58
CA ALA A 18 17.73 23.20 2.55
C ALA A 18 17.03 22.53 1.36
N ASP A 19 15.76 22.88 1.16
CA ASP A 19 15.02 22.63 -0.10
C ASP A 19 15.94 23.02 -1.28
N PRO A 20 16.28 22.13 -2.22
CA PRO A 20 17.21 22.45 -3.28
C PRO A 20 16.66 23.63 -4.08
N ALA A 21 17.34 24.77 -4.00
CA ALA A 21 16.96 26.00 -4.66
C ALA A 21 16.64 25.71 -6.13
N ILE A 22 15.36 25.85 -6.52
CA ILE A 22 14.91 25.59 -7.89
C ILE A 22 15.64 26.57 -8.81
N LEU A 23 16.56 26.06 -9.63
CA LEU A 23 17.33 26.88 -10.57
C LEU A 23 16.45 27.43 -11.69
N HIS A 24 15.47 26.62 -12.13
CA HIS A 24 14.57 27.00 -13.22
C HIS A 24 13.26 26.22 -13.17
N LYS A 25 12.13 26.85 -13.51
CA LYS A 25 10.80 26.21 -13.60
C LYS A 25 10.16 26.56 -14.95
N SER A 26 9.65 25.57 -15.67
CA SER A 26 8.93 25.75 -16.93
C SER A 26 7.82 24.72 -17.07
N HIS A 27 6.56 25.16 -17.12
CA HIS A 27 5.39 24.29 -17.09
C HIS A 27 5.46 23.29 -15.90
N SER A 28 5.32 21.99 -16.17
CA SER A 28 5.42 20.88 -15.22
C SER A 28 6.87 20.43 -14.95
N TRP A 29 7.88 21.15 -15.46
CA TRP A 29 9.29 20.88 -15.21
C TRP A 29 9.89 21.81 -14.15
N ARG A 30 10.78 21.25 -13.34
CA ARG A 30 11.67 21.96 -12.42
C ARG A 30 13.09 21.46 -12.61
N ILE A 31 14.05 22.35 -12.80
CA ILE A 31 15.47 22.03 -12.79
C ILE A 31 15.99 22.35 -11.39
N LEU A 32 16.41 21.32 -10.67
CA LEU A 32 16.94 21.44 -9.31
C LEU A 32 18.46 21.68 -9.31
N SER A 33 19.15 21.17 -10.34
CA SER A 33 20.56 21.40 -10.58
C SER A 33 20.88 21.21 -12.07
N ASP A 34 22.11 21.53 -12.47
CA ASP A 34 22.67 21.21 -13.78
C ASP A 34 22.57 19.73 -14.18
N THR A 35 22.48 18.84 -13.18
CA THR A 35 22.42 17.39 -13.33
C THR A 35 21.08 16.77 -12.97
N VAL A 36 20.15 17.51 -12.36
CA VAL A 36 18.85 16.97 -11.91
C VAL A 36 17.69 17.84 -12.39
N ALA A 37 16.80 17.22 -13.16
CA ALA A 37 15.49 17.76 -13.51
C ALA A 37 14.38 16.92 -12.87
N VAL A 38 13.24 17.53 -12.65
CA VAL A 38 12.03 16.90 -12.13
C VAL A 38 10.88 17.26 -13.05
N LYS A 39 10.11 16.26 -13.43
CA LYS A 39 8.89 16.38 -14.22
C LYS A 39 7.73 15.91 -13.37
N ARG A 40 6.76 16.79 -13.12
CA ARG A 40 5.43 16.36 -12.69
C ARG A 40 4.78 15.61 -13.84
N MET A 41 4.50 14.34 -13.65
CA MET A 41 3.95 13.50 -14.72
C MET A 41 2.52 13.91 -15.05
N ASP A 42 2.12 13.67 -16.29
CA ASP A 42 0.84 14.07 -16.85
C ASP A 42 0.25 12.92 -17.67
N ARG A 43 -0.96 13.12 -18.20
CA ARG A 43 -1.64 12.11 -19.02
C ARG A 43 -0.76 11.51 -20.12
N SER A 44 0.09 12.30 -20.77
CA SER A 44 0.98 11.79 -21.82
C SER A 44 2.02 10.81 -21.27
N SER A 45 2.54 11.08 -20.08
CA SER A 45 3.49 10.18 -19.40
C SER A 45 2.85 8.82 -19.06
N PHE A 46 1.56 8.84 -18.67
CA PHE A 46 0.84 7.62 -18.29
C PHE A 46 0.25 6.85 -19.49
N ILE A 47 -0.32 7.54 -20.47
CA ILE A 47 -1.18 6.95 -21.50
C ILE A 47 -0.52 6.93 -22.88
N HIS A 48 0.35 7.90 -23.19
CA HIS A 48 0.90 8.09 -24.54
C HIS A 48 2.41 7.83 -24.63
N HIS A 49 3.02 7.26 -23.59
CA HIS A 49 4.46 6.91 -23.52
C HIS A 49 5.40 8.04 -23.98
N GLU A 50 5.01 9.29 -23.71
CA GLU A 50 5.75 10.47 -24.12
C GLU A 50 5.65 11.60 -23.10
N MET A 51 6.57 12.55 -23.18
CA MET A 51 6.44 13.84 -22.51
C MET A 51 6.94 14.97 -23.38
N ALA A 52 6.29 16.12 -23.27
CA ALA A 52 6.79 17.35 -23.87
C ALA A 52 8.02 17.87 -23.12
N VAL A 53 9.03 18.29 -23.88
CA VAL A 53 10.23 18.97 -23.39
C VAL A 53 10.16 20.42 -23.89
N PRO A 54 9.77 21.38 -23.03
CA PRO A 54 9.72 22.80 -23.38
C PRO A 54 11.08 23.32 -23.86
N VAL A 55 11.06 24.37 -24.68
CA VAL A 55 12.27 25.03 -25.19
C VAL A 55 13.25 25.35 -24.07
N ALA A 56 12.74 25.87 -22.95
CA ALA A 56 13.55 26.24 -21.79
C ALA A 56 14.22 25.04 -21.06
N ILE A 57 13.73 23.82 -21.30
CA ILE A 57 14.28 22.58 -20.71
C ILE A 57 15.25 21.87 -21.66
N ARG A 58 15.21 22.16 -22.97
CA ARG A 58 16.13 21.59 -23.97
C ARG A 58 17.62 21.67 -23.60
N PRO A 59 18.13 22.76 -23.01
CA PRO A 59 19.55 22.85 -22.64
C PRO A 59 19.96 21.79 -21.61
N PHE A 60 19.04 21.44 -20.69
CA PHE A 60 19.29 20.36 -19.74
C PHE A 60 19.60 19.05 -20.47
N PHE A 61 18.87 18.73 -21.54
CA PHE A 61 19.06 17.50 -22.31
C PHE A 61 20.06 17.62 -23.47
N GLY A 62 20.69 18.80 -23.67
CA GLY A 62 21.61 19.03 -24.79
C GLY A 62 20.93 19.00 -26.17
N LEU A 63 19.67 19.46 -26.26
CA LEU A 63 18.84 19.34 -27.47
C LEU A 63 18.78 20.61 -28.33
N GLU A 64 19.64 21.60 -28.05
CA GLU A 64 19.62 22.90 -28.75
C GLU A 64 19.95 22.78 -30.25
N THR A 65 20.74 21.77 -30.61
CA THR A 65 21.20 21.53 -31.99
C THR A 65 20.30 20.58 -32.79
N MET A 66 19.14 20.18 -32.24
CA MET A 66 18.25 19.24 -32.94
C MET A 66 17.57 19.87 -34.15
N SER A 67 17.56 19.14 -35.26
CA SER A 67 16.89 19.53 -36.51
C SER A 67 15.42 19.08 -36.55
N LEU A 68 14.58 19.71 -37.37
CA LEU A 68 13.18 19.31 -37.55
C LEU A 68 13.07 17.86 -38.04
N GLY A 69 12.24 17.06 -37.38
CA GLY A 69 12.08 15.63 -37.67
C GLY A 69 13.20 14.73 -37.12
N GLU A 70 14.25 15.30 -36.52
CA GLU A 70 15.35 14.51 -35.93
C GLU A 70 14.84 13.66 -34.77
N LYS A 71 15.24 12.38 -34.77
CA LYS A 71 15.11 11.47 -33.63
C LYS A 71 16.48 11.16 -33.06
N ARG A 72 16.68 11.46 -31.78
CA ARG A 72 17.95 11.25 -31.07
C ARG A 72 17.78 10.18 -29.99
N PRO A 73 18.37 8.97 -30.16
CA PRO A 73 18.24 7.89 -29.19
C PRO A 73 18.82 8.25 -27.81
N VAL A 74 18.17 7.73 -26.76
CA VAL A 74 18.58 7.91 -25.37
C VAL A 74 18.23 6.68 -24.55
N GLY A 75 19.08 6.33 -23.58
CA GLY A 75 18.79 5.31 -22.57
C GLY A 75 18.24 5.93 -21.30
N LEU A 76 17.15 5.39 -20.78
CA LEU A 76 16.58 5.75 -19.48
C LEU A 76 16.73 4.57 -18.53
N SER A 77 17.41 4.72 -17.40
CA SER A 77 17.63 3.62 -16.46
C SER A 77 16.86 3.83 -15.16
N PHE A 78 16.14 2.81 -14.71
CA PHE A 78 15.53 2.77 -13.38
C PHE A 78 16.06 1.54 -12.64
N GLY A 79 16.82 1.76 -11.56
CA GLY A 79 17.58 0.70 -10.91
C GLY A 79 18.59 0.07 -11.87
N VAL A 80 18.48 -1.23 -12.10
CA VAL A 80 19.36 -2.01 -13.02
C VAL A 80 18.76 -2.17 -14.42
N ILE A 81 17.52 -1.73 -14.65
CA ILE A 81 16.81 -1.91 -15.92
C ILE A 81 17.03 -0.68 -16.80
N GLU A 82 17.36 -0.90 -18.07
CA GLU A 82 17.51 0.16 -19.08
C GLU A 82 16.35 0.10 -20.09
N TYR A 83 15.69 1.23 -20.28
CA TYR A 83 14.56 1.43 -21.17
C TYR A 83 15.01 2.24 -22.39
N GLN A 84 14.58 1.80 -23.58
CA GLN A 84 14.88 2.49 -24.83
C GLN A 84 13.93 3.67 -25.03
N ALA A 85 14.51 4.83 -25.32
CA ALA A 85 13.78 6.06 -25.60
C ALA A 85 14.48 6.88 -26.68
N TYR A 86 13.84 7.97 -27.12
CA TYR A 86 14.44 8.95 -28.00
C TYR A 86 13.80 10.32 -27.81
N PHE A 87 14.57 11.37 -28.05
CA PHE A 87 14.03 12.72 -28.26
C PHE A 87 13.60 12.89 -29.71
N GLU A 88 12.52 13.61 -29.96
CA GLU A 88 12.03 13.94 -31.29
C GLU A 88 11.67 15.43 -31.38
N MET A 89 12.11 16.08 -32.45
CA MET A 89 11.69 17.44 -32.81
C MET A 89 10.56 17.36 -33.85
N LEU A 90 9.34 17.78 -33.50
CA LEU A 90 8.18 17.66 -34.37
C LEU A 90 8.24 18.65 -35.55
N ILE A 91 7.73 18.21 -36.71
CA ILE A 91 7.62 19.03 -37.92
C ILE A 91 6.30 19.82 -37.85
N GLU A 92 6.33 20.95 -37.15
CA GLU A 92 5.17 21.81 -36.94
C GLU A 92 5.55 23.30 -37.02
N LYS A 93 4.56 24.18 -37.22
CA LYS A 93 4.76 25.64 -37.33
C LYS A 93 5.51 26.24 -36.13
N ASN A 94 5.35 25.65 -34.95
CA ASN A 94 6.10 25.94 -33.73
C ASN A 94 6.67 24.62 -33.18
N PRO A 95 7.89 24.21 -33.61
CA PRO A 95 8.39 22.86 -33.40
C PRO A 95 8.61 22.56 -31.92
N ARG A 96 7.86 21.58 -31.43
CA ARG A 96 7.95 21.08 -30.05
C ARG A 96 8.91 19.91 -29.99
N THR A 97 9.55 19.74 -28.83
CA THR A 97 10.37 18.57 -28.56
C THR A 97 9.62 17.64 -27.63
N ARG A 98 9.70 16.34 -27.87
CA ARG A 98 9.19 15.33 -26.96
C ARG A 98 10.24 14.27 -26.67
N LEU A 99 10.17 13.68 -25.49
CA LEU A 99 10.86 12.45 -25.12
C LEU A 99 9.84 11.32 -25.23
N VAL A 100 10.15 10.28 -25.99
CA VAL A 100 9.27 9.14 -26.27
C VAL A 100 9.97 7.87 -25.83
N TRP A 101 9.25 6.95 -25.18
CA TRP A 101 9.76 5.64 -24.75
C TRP A 101 8.85 4.50 -25.20
N LYS A 102 9.33 3.26 -25.05
CA LYS A 102 8.56 2.05 -25.39
C LYS A 102 7.53 1.70 -24.31
N SER A 103 6.63 0.76 -24.60
CA SER A 103 5.57 0.35 -23.67
C SER A 103 6.07 -0.23 -22.36
N ASP A 104 7.31 -0.72 -22.30
CA ASP A 104 7.94 -1.26 -21.08
C ASP A 104 8.10 -0.22 -19.96
N LEU A 105 8.58 0.98 -20.27
CA LEU A 105 8.66 2.08 -19.28
C LEU A 105 7.27 2.64 -18.97
N GLN A 106 6.34 2.63 -19.93
CA GLN A 106 4.95 2.99 -19.68
C GLN A 106 4.31 2.02 -18.67
N ASN A 107 4.50 0.72 -18.84
CA ASN A 107 3.98 -0.30 -17.93
C ASN A 107 4.56 -0.12 -16.52
N LEU A 108 5.88 0.14 -16.40
CA LEU A 108 6.49 0.46 -15.11
C LEU A 108 5.81 1.65 -14.42
N ILE A 109 5.52 2.73 -15.16
CA ILE A 109 4.86 3.91 -14.62
C ILE A 109 3.44 3.57 -14.18
N GLN A 110 2.68 2.83 -15.00
CA GLN A 110 1.31 2.45 -14.69
C GLN A 110 1.22 1.52 -13.48
N ASP A 111 2.10 0.53 -13.40
CA ASP A 111 2.18 -0.44 -12.29
C ASP A 111 2.57 0.24 -10.97
N ARG A 112 3.42 1.27 -11.05
CA ARG A 112 3.83 2.06 -9.88
C ARG A 112 2.72 3.01 -9.40
N PHE A 113 1.93 3.56 -10.33
CA PHE A 113 0.91 4.57 -10.04
C PHE A 113 -0.47 4.20 -10.65
N PRO A 114 -1.07 3.09 -10.22
CA PRO A 114 -2.32 2.56 -10.78
C PRO A 114 -3.53 3.48 -10.58
N ALA A 115 -3.65 4.15 -9.43
CA ALA A 115 -4.71 5.15 -9.18
C ALA A 115 -4.66 6.32 -10.17
N TRP A 116 -3.45 6.85 -10.43
CA TRP A 116 -3.22 7.90 -11.44
C TRP A 116 -3.45 7.40 -12.86
N THR A 117 -3.14 6.14 -13.13
CA THR A 117 -3.46 5.49 -14.41
C THR A 117 -4.97 5.46 -14.65
N ALA A 118 -5.76 5.06 -13.66
CA ALA A 118 -7.21 5.07 -13.74
C ALA A 118 -7.79 6.48 -13.91
N PHE A 119 -7.21 7.47 -13.21
CA PHE A 119 -7.57 8.88 -13.34
C PHE A 119 -7.35 9.39 -14.76
N PHE A 120 -6.14 9.30 -15.31
CA PHE A 120 -5.80 9.84 -16.64
C PHE A 120 -6.44 9.08 -17.82
N ARG A 121 -6.95 7.87 -17.58
CA ARG A 121 -7.83 7.18 -18.56
C ARG A 121 -9.19 7.85 -18.69
N SER A 122 -9.69 8.45 -17.61
CA SER A 122 -11.03 9.05 -17.54
C SER A 122 -11.04 10.58 -17.60
N HIS A 123 -9.91 11.22 -17.30
CA HIS A 123 -9.76 12.67 -17.25
C HIS A 123 -8.63 13.14 -18.15
N ALA A 124 -8.84 14.26 -18.85
CA ALA A 124 -7.86 14.85 -19.76
C ALA A 124 -7.02 15.96 -19.10
N GLU A 125 -7.45 16.46 -17.94
CA GLU A 125 -6.84 17.59 -17.24
C GLU A 125 -5.58 17.17 -16.47
N SER A 126 -4.63 18.08 -16.33
CA SER A 126 -3.46 17.92 -15.46
C SER A 126 -3.84 18.13 -14.00
N ASP A 127 -3.20 17.40 -13.09
CA ASP A 127 -3.40 17.55 -11.65
C ASP A 127 -2.09 17.96 -10.97
N ASP A 128 -2.19 18.89 -10.01
CA ASP A 128 -1.04 19.40 -9.26
C ASP A 128 -0.55 18.46 -8.17
N THR A 129 -1.26 17.37 -7.90
CA THR A 129 -0.79 16.31 -6.99
C THR A 129 -0.27 15.07 -7.72
N ALA A 130 -0.20 15.12 -9.06
CA ALA A 130 0.35 14.05 -9.86
C ALA A 130 1.81 13.74 -9.49
N PRO A 131 2.22 12.46 -9.50
CA PRO A 131 3.52 12.03 -9.01
C PRO A 131 4.66 12.58 -9.87
N GLU A 132 5.77 12.86 -9.21
CA GLU A 132 6.95 13.39 -9.88
C GLU A 132 7.91 12.29 -10.35
N MET A 133 8.51 12.50 -11.51
CA MET A 133 9.65 11.74 -12.01
C MET A 133 10.88 12.65 -12.06
N LYS A 134 11.89 12.28 -11.30
CA LYS A 134 13.21 12.91 -11.29
C LYS A 134 14.11 12.23 -12.33
N ILE A 135 14.75 13.05 -13.15
CA ILE A 135 15.66 12.64 -14.21
C ILE A 135 17.04 13.21 -13.89
N LYS A 136 18.02 12.32 -13.71
CA LYS A 136 19.39 12.67 -13.38
C LYS A 136 20.33 12.35 -14.55
N LYS A 137 21.19 13.30 -14.90
CA LYS A 137 22.26 13.09 -15.89
C LYS A 137 23.24 12.02 -15.42
N THR A 138 23.72 11.20 -16.35
CA THR A 138 24.88 10.35 -16.14
C THR A 138 26.13 11.01 -16.72
N ARG A 139 27.27 10.31 -16.64
CA ARG A 139 28.48 10.69 -17.39
C ARG A 139 28.30 10.57 -18.91
N SER A 140 27.35 9.74 -19.37
CA SER A 140 27.00 9.64 -20.78
C SER A 140 25.94 10.70 -21.13
N PRO A 141 26.14 11.52 -22.17
CA PRO A 141 25.16 12.53 -22.59
C PRO A 141 23.87 11.91 -23.13
N SER A 142 23.89 10.63 -23.51
CA SER A 142 22.75 9.87 -24.02
C SER A 142 22.15 8.89 -23.01
N LYS A 143 22.52 8.96 -21.72
CA LYS A 143 21.91 8.14 -20.67
C LYS A 143 21.49 8.96 -19.47
N PHE A 144 20.29 8.68 -18.96
CA PHE A 144 19.72 9.33 -17.78
C PHE A 144 19.21 8.30 -16.78
N LEU A 145 19.32 8.62 -15.49
CA LEU A 145 18.73 7.83 -14.41
C LEU A 145 17.36 8.40 -14.05
N LEU A 146 16.37 7.52 -13.94
CA LEU A 146 15.03 7.84 -13.47
C LEU A 146 14.92 7.52 -11.99
N PHE A 147 14.24 8.40 -11.26
CA PHE A 147 13.74 8.16 -9.91
C PHE A 147 12.29 8.62 -9.88
N PHE A 148 11.40 7.79 -9.36
CA PHE A 148 10.00 8.16 -9.17
C PHE A 148 9.78 8.60 -7.74
N GLU A 149 8.87 9.56 -7.53
CA GLU A 149 8.35 9.86 -6.19
C GLU A 149 7.85 8.56 -5.55
N GLU A 150 8.15 8.37 -4.27
CA GLU A 150 7.63 7.22 -3.55
C GLU A 150 6.11 7.30 -3.51
N VAL A 151 5.48 6.15 -3.75
CA VAL A 151 4.03 6.03 -3.62
C VAL A 151 3.68 6.28 -2.17
N LYS A 152 3.08 7.45 -1.89
CA LYS A 152 2.64 7.78 -0.54
C LYS A 152 1.56 6.79 -0.11
N ARG A 153 1.67 6.31 1.11
CA ARG A 153 0.73 5.37 1.73
C ARG A 153 0.19 6.03 2.99
N SER A 154 -1.13 6.02 3.18
CA SER A 154 -1.71 6.62 4.38
C SER A 154 -1.23 5.95 5.66
N SER A 155 -0.93 4.66 5.63
CA SER A 155 -0.38 3.92 6.78
C SER A 155 0.91 4.53 7.34
N THR A 156 1.75 5.17 6.53
CA THR A 156 3.00 5.78 7.01
C THR A 156 2.78 7.02 7.87
N SER A 157 1.60 7.64 7.76
CA SER A 157 1.21 8.83 8.51
C SER A 157 0.23 8.52 9.64
N LEU A 158 -0.11 7.24 9.85
CA LEU A 158 -1.04 6.78 10.87
C LEU A 158 -0.34 5.89 11.89
N GLU A 159 -0.46 6.26 13.16
CA GLU A 159 -0.02 5.44 14.29
C GLU A 159 -1.05 4.34 14.60
N LEU A 160 -0.59 3.08 14.61
CA LEU A 160 -1.43 1.91 14.90
C LEU A 160 -2.10 2.05 16.27
N LEU A 161 -3.38 1.64 16.37
CA LEU A 161 -4.23 1.71 17.56
C LEU A 161 -4.60 3.12 18.04
N LYS A 162 -4.06 4.18 17.43
CA LYS A 162 -4.49 5.54 17.71
C LYS A 162 -5.89 5.79 17.14
N THR A 163 -6.70 6.53 17.89
CA THR A 163 -8.03 6.98 17.46
C THR A 163 -7.92 8.33 16.77
N TYR A 164 -8.55 8.44 15.60
CA TYR A 164 -8.63 9.65 14.80
C TYR A 164 -10.09 10.02 14.55
N SER A 165 -10.42 11.29 14.75
CA SER A 165 -11.63 11.90 14.19
C SER A 165 -11.50 12.06 12.67
N ARG A 166 -12.63 12.26 11.98
CA ARG A 166 -12.59 12.55 10.54
C ARG A 166 -11.96 13.92 10.26
N GLU A 167 -12.13 14.86 11.18
CA GLU A 167 -11.56 16.20 11.12
C GLU A 167 -10.04 16.13 11.18
N GLU A 168 -9.46 15.39 12.14
CA GLU A 168 -8.00 15.18 12.20
C GLU A 168 -7.46 14.49 10.95
N LEU A 169 -8.18 13.50 10.40
CA LEU A 169 -7.79 12.85 9.15
C LEU A 169 -7.84 13.81 7.96
N LYS A 170 -8.84 14.69 7.90
CA LYS A 170 -8.91 15.72 6.86
C LYS A 170 -7.74 16.67 6.95
N ASP A 171 -7.41 17.14 8.15
CA ASP A 171 -6.32 18.09 8.35
C ASP A 171 -4.97 17.43 8.03
N THR A 172 -4.75 16.19 8.50
CA THR A 172 -3.51 15.44 8.30
C THR A 172 -3.24 15.13 6.83
N PHE A 173 -4.28 14.77 6.07
CA PHE A 173 -4.16 14.37 4.67
C PHE A 173 -4.63 15.45 3.68
N GLN A 174 -4.90 16.67 4.18
CA GLN A 174 -5.38 17.81 3.39
C GLN A 174 -6.62 17.47 2.54
N ILE A 175 -7.52 16.66 3.08
CA ILE A 175 -8.71 16.16 2.38
C ILE A 175 -9.82 17.22 2.43
N THR A 176 -10.13 17.78 1.27
CA THR A 176 -11.25 18.73 1.09
C THR A 176 -12.56 18.04 0.68
N ASP A 177 -12.49 16.75 0.30
CA ASP A 177 -13.62 16.00 -0.24
C ASP A 177 -14.64 15.62 0.86
N ALA A 178 -15.94 15.77 0.54
CA ALA A 178 -17.04 15.35 1.40
C ALA A 178 -17.17 13.82 1.51
N ILE A 179 -16.64 13.07 0.53
CA ILE A 179 -16.73 11.60 0.44
C ILE A 179 -16.09 10.88 1.64
N ILE A 180 -15.16 11.51 2.36
CA ILE A 180 -14.59 10.93 3.60
C ILE A 180 -15.66 10.59 4.67
N ARG A 181 -16.87 11.17 4.56
CA ARG A 181 -18.02 10.83 5.41
C ARG A 181 -18.61 9.44 5.13
N ASN A 182 -18.30 8.86 3.97
CA ASN A 182 -18.77 7.54 3.57
C ASN A 182 -17.99 6.42 4.29
N GLY A 183 -18.44 5.18 4.11
CA GLY A 183 -17.75 3.99 4.62
C GLY A 183 -16.44 3.69 3.90
N ILE A 184 -16.26 4.19 2.67
CA ILE A 184 -15.06 3.99 1.85
C ILE A 184 -14.59 5.34 1.31
N HIS A 185 -13.29 5.60 1.43
CA HIS A 185 -12.65 6.80 0.92
C HIS A 185 -11.34 6.43 0.22
N VAL A 186 -11.04 7.08 -0.90
CA VAL A 186 -9.77 6.90 -1.62
C VAL A 186 -9.11 8.27 -1.68
N PRO A 187 -8.12 8.56 -0.83
CA PRO A 187 -7.41 9.84 -0.88
C PRO A 187 -6.66 9.96 -2.21
N ARG A 188 -6.62 11.17 -2.77
CA ARG A 188 -6.02 11.41 -4.10
C ARG A 188 -4.50 11.25 -4.11
N ASP A 189 -3.86 11.59 -2.99
CA ASP A 189 -2.41 11.71 -2.90
C ASP A 189 -1.73 10.46 -2.35
N THR A 190 -2.49 9.38 -2.13
CA THR A 190 -1.98 8.13 -1.57
C THR A 190 -2.53 6.93 -2.31
N SER A 191 -1.73 5.88 -2.49
CA SER A 191 -2.23 4.58 -2.95
C SER A 191 -2.81 3.79 -1.79
N SER A 192 -3.95 4.27 -1.30
CA SER A 192 -4.65 3.73 -0.14
C SER A 192 -6.16 3.76 -0.35
N VAL A 193 -6.85 2.71 0.07
CA VAL A 193 -8.30 2.64 0.20
C VAL A 193 -8.62 2.61 1.68
N TRP A 194 -9.34 3.62 2.17
CA TRP A 194 -9.74 3.70 3.58
C TRP A 194 -11.10 3.07 3.78
N LEU A 195 -11.20 2.15 4.73
CA LEU A 195 -12.44 1.55 5.18
C LEU A 195 -12.78 2.08 6.57
N PHE A 196 -13.84 2.88 6.66
CA PHE A 196 -14.42 3.33 7.92
C PHE A 196 -15.46 2.30 8.37
N VAL A 197 -15.05 1.42 9.28
CA VAL A 197 -15.85 0.30 9.76
C VAL A 197 -16.46 0.63 11.12
N THR A 198 -17.78 0.46 11.23
CA THR A 198 -18.49 0.50 12.52
C THR A 198 -18.99 -0.90 12.80
N GLU A 199 -18.74 -1.42 14.00
CA GLU A 199 -19.23 -2.74 14.39
C GLU A 199 -20.76 -2.78 14.32
N GLU A 200 -21.29 -3.80 13.65
CA GLU A 200 -22.72 -3.95 13.44
C GLU A 200 -23.10 -5.42 13.57
N ARG A 201 -24.04 -5.71 14.48
CA ARG A 201 -24.64 -7.03 14.59
C ARG A 201 -25.67 -7.24 13.50
N SER A 202 -25.77 -8.47 13.03
CA SER A 202 -26.84 -8.88 12.12
C SER A 202 -28.21 -8.74 12.80
N PRO A 203 -29.30 -8.51 12.03
CA PRO A 203 -30.65 -8.39 12.58
C PRO A 203 -31.12 -9.59 13.39
N ASP A 204 -30.61 -10.78 13.07
CA ASP A 204 -30.87 -12.02 13.82
C ASP A 204 -30.14 -12.09 15.17
N GLY A 205 -29.16 -11.20 15.42
CA GLY A 205 -28.32 -11.17 16.61
C GLY A 205 -27.31 -12.33 16.71
N LEU A 206 -27.32 -13.27 15.75
CA LEU A 206 -26.51 -14.49 15.75
C LEU A 206 -25.14 -14.27 15.10
N SER A 207 -25.00 -13.26 14.24
CA SER A 207 -23.76 -12.94 13.53
C SER A 207 -23.45 -11.44 13.57
N PHE A 208 -22.28 -11.08 13.06
CA PHE A 208 -21.92 -9.69 12.82
C PHE A 208 -21.87 -9.43 11.31
N ARG A 209 -22.41 -8.29 10.90
CA ARG A 209 -22.24 -7.76 9.53
C ARG A 209 -20.86 -7.16 9.37
N ASN A 210 -20.41 -6.44 10.39
CA ASN A 210 -19.12 -5.77 10.43
C ASN A 210 -18.46 -6.08 11.77
N HIS A 211 -17.41 -6.90 11.78
CA HIS A 211 -16.72 -7.26 13.02
C HIS A 211 -15.27 -7.66 12.75
N PHE A 212 -14.39 -7.19 13.63
CA PHE A 212 -12.99 -7.55 13.62
C PHE A 212 -12.69 -8.23 14.95
N ASP A 213 -12.26 -9.49 14.90
CA ASP A 213 -11.95 -10.31 16.08
C ASP A 213 -10.45 -10.28 16.47
N GLY A 214 -9.63 -9.55 15.69
CA GLY A 214 -8.18 -9.49 15.85
C GLY A 214 -7.41 -10.30 14.79
N GLN A 215 -8.05 -11.30 14.17
CA GLN A 215 -7.46 -12.13 13.12
C GLN A 215 -8.15 -11.95 11.77
N VAL A 216 -9.46 -11.68 11.79
CA VAL A 216 -10.30 -11.58 10.60
C VAL A 216 -11.26 -10.42 10.76
N LEU A 217 -11.31 -9.57 9.75
CA LEU A 217 -12.34 -8.56 9.59
C LEU A 217 -13.41 -9.08 8.62
N GLN A 218 -14.60 -9.33 9.15
CA GLN A 218 -15.81 -9.59 8.38
C GLN A 218 -16.45 -8.25 8.06
N LEU A 219 -16.69 -7.98 6.77
CA LEU A 219 -17.27 -6.74 6.28
C LEU A 219 -18.42 -7.03 5.33
N GLU A 220 -19.63 -6.60 5.68
CA GLU A 220 -20.82 -6.72 4.86
C GLU A 220 -21.40 -5.33 4.54
N GLY A 221 -21.78 -5.14 3.29
CA GLY A 221 -22.37 -3.88 2.86
C GLY A 221 -22.84 -3.90 1.41
N GLN A 222 -23.48 -2.80 1.01
CA GLN A 222 -23.92 -2.61 -0.36
C GLN A 222 -22.74 -2.15 -1.22
N PHE A 223 -21.87 -3.10 -1.58
CA PHE A 223 -20.70 -2.86 -2.40
C PHE A 223 -20.97 -3.27 -3.85
N LYS A 224 -21.81 -2.50 -4.56
CA LYS A 224 -22.11 -2.77 -5.98
C LYS A 224 -21.08 -2.11 -6.90
N GLY A 225 -20.72 -2.80 -7.98
CA GLY A 225 -19.88 -2.28 -9.05
C GLY A 225 -18.50 -1.81 -8.59
N ARG A 226 -18.14 -0.56 -8.93
CA ARG A 226 -16.80 0.01 -8.71
C ARG A 226 -16.36 0.00 -7.24
N ILE A 227 -17.29 0.12 -6.29
CA ILE A 227 -16.96 0.21 -4.86
C ILE A 227 -16.42 -1.13 -4.33
N GLY A 228 -17.03 -2.25 -4.70
CA GLY A 228 -16.51 -3.57 -4.34
C GLY A 228 -15.16 -3.86 -4.99
N GLY A 229 -14.99 -3.39 -6.23
CA GLY A 229 -13.73 -3.47 -6.98
C GLY A 229 -12.54 -2.82 -6.26
N LEU A 230 -12.76 -1.71 -5.53
CA LEU A 230 -11.71 -1.06 -4.74
C LEU A 230 -11.13 -1.99 -3.65
N ILE A 231 -11.92 -2.93 -3.14
CA ILE A 231 -11.48 -3.88 -2.12
C ILE A 231 -10.89 -5.12 -2.78
N THR A 232 -11.57 -5.71 -3.77
CA THR A 232 -11.08 -6.95 -4.43
C THR A 232 -9.79 -6.73 -5.19
N ASN A 233 -9.65 -5.59 -5.86
CA ASN A 233 -8.54 -5.34 -6.78
C ASN A 233 -7.41 -4.52 -6.14
N HIS A 234 -7.52 -4.15 -4.86
CA HIS A 234 -6.57 -3.23 -4.22
C HIS A 234 -5.10 -3.65 -4.42
N GLU A 235 -4.75 -4.93 -4.26
CA GLU A 235 -3.38 -5.43 -4.46
C GLU A 235 -2.92 -5.26 -5.91
N SER A 236 -3.73 -5.68 -6.88
CA SER A 236 -3.42 -5.52 -8.32
C SER A 236 -3.38 -4.06 -8.75
N GLU A 237 -4.12 -3.19 -8.05
CA GLU A 237 -4.12 -1.75 -8.21
C GLU A 237 -3.15 -1.06 -7.24
N GLY A 238 -2.16 -1.78 -6.68
CA GLY A 238 -1.07 -1.23 -5.86
C GLY A 238 -1.48 -0.52 -4.56
N ASN A 239 -2.77 -0.54 -4.22
CA ASN A 239 -3.36 0.14 -3.08
C ASN A 239 -3.23 -0.71 -1.82
N GLU A 240 -2.93 -0.07 -0.69
CA GLU A 240 -3.17 -0.69 0.60
C GLU A 240 -4.63 -0.49 1.03
N ILE A 241 -5.18 -1.41 1.82
CA ILE A 241 -6.43 -1.15 2.54
C ILE A 241 -6.08 -0.69 3.94
N VAL A 242 -6.50 0.51 4.31
CA VAL A 242 -6.37 1.09 5.66
C VAL A 242 -7.70 0.95 6.37
N VAL A 243 -7.73 0.28 7.52
CA VAL A 243 -8.97 0.11 8.28
C VAL A 243 -9.00 1.04 9.48
N LEU A 244 -10.02 1.89 9.51
CA LEU A 244 -10.39 2.79 10.58
C LEU A 244 -11.66 2.22 11.23
N TYR A 245 -11.52 1.61 12.40
CA TYR A 245 -12.55 0.81 13.05
C TYR A 245 -13.10 1.48 14.32
N ARG A 246 -14.39 1.32 14.59
CA ARG A 246 -15.01 1.68 15.86
C ARG A 246 -16.10 0.69 16.25
N ARG A 247 -16.37 0.56 17.55
CA ARG A 247 -17.40 -0.36 18.04
C ARG A 247 -18.80 0.23 18.00
N LYS A 248 -18.93 1.52 18.35
CA LYS A 248 -20.24 2.16 18.43
C LYS A 248 -20.27 3.41 17.57
N LYS A 249 -21.42 3.66 16.94
CA LYS A 249 -21.64 4.85 16.11
C LYS A 249 -21.43 6.17 16.87
N ARG A 250 -21.63 6.15 18.19
CA ARG A 250 -21.47 7.29 19.10
C ARG A 250 -20.01 7.56 19.50
N ASP A 251 -19.08 6.66 19.18
CA ASP A 251 -17.66 6.88 19.48
C ASP A 251 -17.17 8.06 18.62
N SER A 252 -16.42 8.96 19.24
CA SER A 252 -16.02 10.26 18.68
C SER A 252 -15.05 10.16 17.49
N GLY A 253 -14.47 8.99 17.26
CA GLY A 253 -13.52 8.75 16.18
C GLY A 253 -13.42 7.27 15.80
N PHE A 254 -12.47 6.98 14.93
CA PHE A 254 -12.13 5.64 14.46
C PHE A 254 -10.71 5.31 14.87
N ARG A 255 -10.53 4.13 15.44
CA ARG A 255 -9.22 3.58 15.74
C ARG A 255 -8.58 3.02 14.48
N TYR A 256 -7.36 3.45 14.15
CA TYR A 256 -6.61 2.82 13.08
C TYR A 256 -6.15 1.42 13.52
N VAL A 257 -6.65 0.38 12.86
CA VAL A 257 -6.37 -1.02 13.21
C VAL A 257 -5.44 -1.70 12.20
N GLY A 258 -4.75 -0.92 11.39
CA GLY A 258 -3.71 -1.41 10.49
C GLY A 258 -4.16 -1.57 9.04
N ARG A 259 -3.26 -2.14 8.27
CA ARG A 259 -3.40 -2.51 6.86
C ARG A 259 -4.05 -3.88 6.74
N PHE A 260 -4.86 -4.07 5.71
CA PHE A 260 -5.56 -5.33 5.46
C PHE A 260 -5.38 -5.79 4.01
N SER A 261 -5.57 -7.08 3.79
CA SER A 261 -5.75 -7.66 2.45
C SER A 261 -7.07 -8.40 2.33
N CYS A 262 -7.70 -8.28 1.17
CA CYS A 262 -8.84 -9.10 0.79
C CYS A 262 -8.43 -10.57 0.63
N HIS A 263 -9.10 -11.45 1.38
CA HIS A 263 -8.92 -12.90 1.28
C HIS A 263 -10.02 -13.54 0.43
N THR A 264 -11.29 -13.31 0.78
CA THR A 264 -12.43 -13.78 -0.01
C THR A 264 -13.49 -12.70 -0.14
N HIS A 265 -14.29 -12.81 -1.21
CA HIS A 265 -15.41 -11.94 -1.49
C HIS A 265 -16.58 -12.76 -2.02
N THR A 266 -17.75 -12.58 -1.42
CA THR A 266 -19.02 -13.15 -1.88
C THR A 266 -19.93 -12.00 -2.32
N PRO A 267 -20.23 -11.85 -3.62
CA PRO A 267 -21.13 -10.81 -4.09
C PRO A 267 -22.57 -11.10 -3.64
N GLY A 268 -23.35 -10.05 -3.40
CA GLY A 268 -24.80 -10.19 -3.19
C GLY A 268 -25.48 -10.75 -4.44
N GLN A 269 -26.27 -11.81 -4.29
CA GLN A 269 -26.84 -12.56 -5.43
C GLN A 269 -28.12 -11.92 -5.96
N PHE A 270 -28.89 -11.26 -5.10
CA PHE A 270 -30.19 -10.66 -5.41
C PHE A 270 -30.25 -9.16 -5.12
N ILE A 271 -31.31 -8.50 -5.60
CA ILE A 271 -31.55 -7.07 -5.33
C ILE A 271 -31.80 -6.89 -3.84
N GLY A 272 -30.84 -6.23 -3.17
CA GLY A 272 -30.91 -5.95 -1.73
C GLY A 272 -29.88 -6.73 -0.91
N ASP A 273 -29.28 -7.77 -1.50
CA ASP A 273 -28.23 -8.56 -0.84
C ASP A 273 -26.98 -7.73 -0.62
N LEU A 274 -26.35 -7.96 0.53
CA LEU A 274 -25.06 -7.40 0.84
C LEU A 274 -23.96 -8.26 0.23
N ALA A 275 -22.93 -7.60 -0.31
CA ALA A 275 -21.67 -8.27 -0.57
C ALA A 275 -20.94 -8.46 0.77
N ARG A 276 -20.27 -9.60 0.91
CA ARG A 276 -19.44 -9.95 2.07
C ARG A 276 -17.98 -10.01 1.66
N PHE A 277 -17.12 -9.48 2.51
CA PHE A 277 -15.68 -9.55 2.39
C PHE A 277 -15.07 -10.14 3.67
N ILE A 278 -14.09 -11.01 3.47
CA ILE A 278 -13.20 -11.49 4.53
C ILE A 278 -11.84 -10.85 4.30
N LEU A 279 -11.44 -9.98 5.22
CA LEU A 279 -10.19 -9.24 5.15
C LEU A 279 -9.26 -9.72 6.27
N PHE A 280 -7.99 -9.96 5.94
CA PHE A 280 -6.97 -10.31 6.92
C PHE A 280 -6.05 -9.13 7.22
N PRO A 281 -5.70 -8.88 8.51
CA PRO A 281 -4.76 -7.85 8.89
C PRO A 281 -3.35 -8.20 8.42
N GLN A 282 -2.58 -7.19 8.02
CA GLN A 282 -1.17 -7.31 7.62
C GLN A 282 -0.21 -6.80 8.70
N ASP A 283 -0.71 -6.02 9.65
CA ASP A 283 0.09 -5.45 10.73
C ASP A 283 -0.14 -6.23 12.03
N VAL A 284 0.94 -6.45 12.79
CA VAL A 284 0.87 -7.07 14.11
C VAL A 284 0.17 -6.11 15.07
N ILE A 285 -0.93 -6.56 15.66
CA ILE A 285 -1.64 -5.79 16.68
C ILE A 285 -1.26 -6.33 18.06
N PRO A 286 -0.66 -5.51 18.95
CA PRO A 286 -0.35 -5.92 20.31
C PRO A 286 -1.59 -6.42 21.07
N ASP A 287 -1.41 -7.52 21.79
CA ASP A 287 -2.48 -8.23 22.46
C ASP A 287 -3.13 -7.38 23.58
N GLY A 288 -4.45 -7.50 23.75
CA GLY A 288 -5.21 -6.79 24.79
C GLY A 288 -5.63 -5.33 24.49
N ASP A 289 -5.05 -4.65 23.49
CA ASP A 289 -5.31 -3.23 23.25
C ASP A 289 -6.56 -2.93 22.40
N LEU A 290 -7.11 -3.92 21.69
CA LEU A 290 -8.39 -3.78 21.00
C LEU A 290 -9.60 -3.91 21.94
N GLY A 291 -9.39 -4.31 23.20
CA GLY A 291 -10.48 -4.69 24.12
C GLY A 291 -11.32 -5.86 23.60
N LEU A 292 -10.82 -6.60 22.61
CA LEU A 292 -11.39 -7.83 22.05
C LEU A 292 -10.94 -9.00 22.94
N ALA A 293 -11.77 -10.02 23.10
CA ALA A 293 -11.56 -11.05 24.13
C ALA A 293 -10.21 -11.78 23.97
N LYS A 294 -9.56 -12.02 25.12
CA LYS A 294 -8.22 -12.59 25.29
C LYS A 294 -7.98 -13.87 24.50
N ALA A 295 -6.86 -13.92 23.77
CA ALA A 295 -6.17 -15.17 23.45
C ALA A 295 -4.64 -14.98 23.56
N GLY A 296 -4.08 -15.28 24.74
CA GLY A 296 -2.66 -15.62 24.90
C GLY A 296 -1.64 -14.47 24.97
N VAL A 297 -1.27 -14.09 26.21
CA VAL A 297 -0.19 -13.16 26.57
C VAL A 297 1.18 -13.59 26.02
N ILE A 298 1.92 -12.71 25.33
CA ILE A 298 3.39 -12.54 25.49
C ILE A 298 3.79 -11.06 25.23
N THR A 299 4.48 -10.46 26.21
CA THR A 299 5.22 -9.20 26.09
C THR A 299 6.59 -9.43 25.44
N GLY A 300 6.96 -8.64 24.42
CA GLY A 300 8.36 -8.58 24.03
C GLY A 300 8.61 -8.12 22.61
N THR A 301 9.19 -6.94 22.49
CA THR A 301 9.91 -6.47 21.31
C THR A 301 11.04 -7.43 20.94
N ARG A 302 10.91 -8.15 19.82
CA ARG A 302 11.99 -8.60 18.92
C ARG A 302 11.42 -9.14 17.61
N ARG A 303 12.18 -8.99 16.52
CA ARG A 303 11.82 -9.53 15.20
C ARG A 303 12.07 -11.04 15.18
N GLY A 304 10.99 -11.81 15.11
CA GLY A 304 10.79 -13.02 14.30
C GLY A 304 11.94 -14.01 14.18
N SER A 305 12.42 -14.54 15.30
CA SER A 305 13.34 -15.70 15.29
C SER A 305 12.76 -16.95 15.96
N ASN A 306 11.72 -16.81 16.79
CA ASN A 306 11.09 -17.93 17.49
C ASN A 306 9.79 -18.36 16.78
N PRO A 307 9.54 -19.67 16.61
CA PRO A 307 8.29 -20.19 16.05
C PRO A 307 7.01 -19.58 16.66
N ASN A 308 6.96 -19.38 17.99
CA ASN A 308 5.77 -18.81 18.63
C ASN A 308 5.48 -17.37 18.18
N GLU A 309 6.52 -16.55 17.92
CA GLU A 309 6.32 -15.19 17.40
C GLU A 309 5.83 -15.22 15.95
N MET A 310 6.34 -16.19 15.16
CA MET A 310 5.93 -16.38 13.77
C MET A 310 4.47 -16.81 13.65
N GLU A 311 3.99 -17.68 14.54
CA GLU A 311 2.58 -18.09 14.61
C GLU A 311 1.63 -16.91 14.85
N MET A 312 2.13 -15.86 15.51
CA MET A 312 1.37 -14.66 15.88
C MET A 312 1.52 -13.52 14.87
N ASP A 313 2.38 -13.64 13.85
CA ASP A 313 2.57 -12.62 12.81
C ASP A 313 1.46 -12.75 11.75
N PRO A 314 0.56 -11.75 11.62
CA PRO A 314 -0.52 -11.81 10.64
C PRO A 314 -0.02 -11.93 9.19
N ALA A 315 1.12 -11.32 8.86
CA ALA A 315 1.69 -11.43 7.52
C ALA A 315 2.22 -12.84 7.22
N ILE A 316 2.75 -13.55 8.22
CA ILE A 316 3.12 -14.97 8.07
C ILE A 316 1.85 -15.81 7.95
N ARG A 317 0.90 -15.64 8.87
CA ARG A 317 -0.40 -16.33 8.83
C ARG A 317 -1.07 -16.23 7.47
N ASN A 318 -1.21 -15.02 6.95
CA ASN A 318 -1.89 -14.76 5.69
C ASN A 318 -1.17 -15.41 4.51
N ARG A 319 0.16 -15.37 4.49
CA ARG A 319 0.96 -16.02 3.44
C ARG A 319 0.83 -17.54 3.53
N THR A 320 0.88 -18.12 4.72
CA THR A 320 0.67 -19.55 4.93
C THR A 320 -0.70 -20.00 4.42
N ILE A 321 -1.78 -19.28 4.76
CA ILE A 321 -3.13 -19.60 4.30
C ILE A 321 -3.25 -19.46 2.77
N ARG A 322 -2.63 -18.43 2.17
CA ARG A 322 -2.62 -18.26 0.71
C ARG A 322 -1.92 -19.41 -0.02
N VAL A 323 -0.84 -19.94 0.54
CA VAL A 323 -0.04 -21.00 -0.08
C VAL A 323 -0.62 -22.39 0.18
N HIS A 324 -1.08 -22.64 1.40
CA HIS A 324 -1.47 -23.98 1.87
C HIS A 324 -2.98 -24.18 2.02
N GLY A 325 -3.79 -23.13 1.85
CA GLY A 325 -5.22 -23.14 2.11
C GLY A 325 -5.56 -23.00 3.60
N ASP A 326 -6.83 -23.21 3.94
CA ASP A 326 -7.39 -23.08 5.29
C ASP A 326 -7.89 -24.42 5.86
N THR A 327 -7.46 -25.54 5.27
CA THR A 327 -7.75 -26.89 5.75
C THR A 327 -6.63 -27.40 6.66
N CYS A 328 -6.99 -27.98 7.80
CA CYS A 328 -6.02 -28.50 8.77
C CYS A 328 -5.11 -29.57 8.14
N ALA A 329 -3.80 -29.31 8.18
CA ALA A 329 -2.78 -30.20 7.62
C ALA A 329 -2.65 -31.55 8.36
N VAL A 330 -3.22 -31.68 9.56
CA VAL A 330 -3.20 -32.92 10.37
C VAL A 330 -4.44 -33.77 10.12
N CYS A 331 -5.62 -33.23 10.40
CA CYS A 331 -6.88 -33.99 10.44
C CYS A 331 -7.83 -33.70 9.27
N GLY A 332 -7.48 -32.79 8.37
CA GLY A 332 -8.33 -32.41 7.24
C GLY A 332 -9.56 -31.57 7.62
N PHE A 333 -9.71 -31.15 8.87
CA PHE A 333 -10.81 -30.30 9.30
C PHE A 333 -10.74 -28.91 8.66
N ASN A 334 -11.84 -28.44 8.09
CA ASN A 334 -12.00 -27.09 7.55
C ASN A 334 -13.17 -26.38 8.27
N PHE A 335 -12.91 -25.20 8.84
CA PHE A 335 -13.91 -24.46 9.61
C PHE A 335 -15.01 -23.88 8.73
N SER A 336 -14.67 -23.38 7.54
CA SER A 336 -15.64 -22.84 6.57
C SER A 336 -16.59 -23.95 6.09
N GLU A 337 -16.06 -25.13 5.76
CA GLU A 337 -16.88 -26.27 5.34
C GLU A 337 -17.80 -26.76 6.47
N LYS A 338 -17.32 -26.79 7.72
CA LYS A 338 -18.09 -27.34 8.84
C LYS A 338 -19.10 -26.35 9.43
N TYR A 339 -18.72 -25.07 9.55
CA TYR A 339 -19.49 -24.04 10.24
C TYR A 339 -20.06 -22.96 9.31
N GLY A 340 -19.82 -23.07 8.00
CA GLY A 340 -20.20 -22.05 7.02
C GLY A 340 -19.57 -20.71 7.37
N ARG A 341 -20.38 -19.64 7.27
CA ARG A 341 -19.96 -18.25 7.52
C ARG A 341 -19.27 -18.00 8.86
N PHE A 342 -19.55 -18.81 9.88
CA PHE A 342 -18.96 -18.63 11.21
C PHE A 342 -17.51 -19.13 11.28
N GLY A 343 -17.11 -19.99 10.34
CA GLY A 343 -15.76 -20.52 10.23
C GLY A 343 -14.93 -19.93 9.09
N GLU A 344 -15.50 -19.03 8.29
CA GLU A 344 -14.81 -18.41 7.14
C GLU A 344 -13.57 -17.64 7.59
N GLY A 345 -12.41 -17.97 7.00
CA GLY A 345 -11.13 -17.34 7.30
C GLY A 345 -10.52 -17.73 8.65
N TYR A 346 -11.19 -18.58 9.44
CA TYR A 346 -10.72 -19.04 10.73
C TYR A 346 -9.92 -20.34 10.60
N ILE A 347 -8.63 -20.24 10.88
CA ILE A 347 -7.68 -21.35 11.02
C ILE A 347 -6.47 -20.83 11.80
N GLU A 348 -5.83 -21.69 12.56
CA GLU A 348 -4.58 -21.37 13.26
C GLU A 348 -3.38 -21.77 12.39
N VAL A 349 -2.24 -21.13 12.62
CA VAL A 349 -0.99 -21.47 11.94
C VAL A 349 -0.02 -21.98 12.98
N HIS A 350 0.57 -23.15 12.70
CA HIS A 350 1.67 -23.70 13.49
C HIS A 350 2.96 -23.57 12.71
N CYS A 351 4.02 -23.07 13.35
CA CYS A 351 5.34 -22.96 12.76
C CYS A 351 6.33 -23.90 13.47
N GLY A 352 7.10 -24.65 12.69
CA GLY A 352 8.17 -25.52 13.20
C GLY A 352 9.43 -24.75 13.58
N GLU A 353 10.38 -25.42 14.25
CA GLU A 353 11.65 -24.81 14.63
C GLU A 353 12.47 -24.30 13.43
N PRO A 354 13.21 -23.19 13.59
CA PRO A 354 14.11 -22.72 12.55
C PRO A 354 15.25 -23.73 12.34
N SER A 355 15.29 -24.39 11.17
CA SER A 355 16.47 -25.13 10.72
C SER A 355 17.73 -24.25 10.79
N SER A 356 18.80 -24.76 11.39
CA SER A 356 20.11 -24.10 11.53
C SER A 356 20.87 -23.90 10.21
N ARG A 357 20.29 -24.30 9.06
CA ARG A 357 20.88 -24.14 7.73
C ARG A 357 20.04 -23.21 6.85
N GLY A 358 20.49 -21.96 6.74
CA GLY A 358 20.16 -21.04 5.63
C GLY A 358 18.80 -20.36 5.67
N GLU A 359 18.70 -19.25 4.92
CA GLU A 359 17.49 -18.46 4.64
C GLU A 359 16.43 -19.31 3.93
N VAL A 360 15.66 -20.07 4.70
CA VAL A 360 14.45 -20.72 4.21
C VAL A 360 13.28 -19.78 4.49
N ASP A 361 12.44 -19.51 3.49
CA ASP A 361 11.25 -18.67 3.62
C ASP A 361 10.44 -19.10 4.86
N PRO A 362 10.20 -18.20 5.84
CA PRO A 362 9.42 -18.47 7.04
C PRO A 362 8.09 -19.18 6.76
N VAL A 363 7.47 -18.90 5.61
CA VAL A 363 6.17 -19.47 5.21
C VAL A 363 6.25 -20.98 5.00
N THR A 364 7.36 -21.50 4.45
CA THR A 364 7.51 -22.94 4.19
C THR A 364 7.64 -23.80 5.47
N LYS A 365 7.86 -23.16 6.62
CA LYS A 365 7.95 -23.81 7.93
C LYS A 365 6.65 -23.76 8.71
N CYS A 366 5.62 -23.12 8.15
CA CYS A 366 4.35 -22.90 8.81
C CYS A 366 3.23 -23.60 8.04
N VAL A 367 2.30 -24.22 8.77
CA VAL A 367 1.17 -24.94 8.18
C VAL A 367 -0.15 -24.58 8.87
N PRO A 368 -1.27 -24.56 8.13
CA PRO A 368 -2.59 -24.38 8.71
C PRO A 368 -2.97 -25.61 9.56
N VAL A 369 -3.45 -25.38 10.78
CA VAL A 369 -3.94 -26.41 11.71
C VAL A 369 -5.20 -25.93 12.41
N CYS A 370 -6.11 -26.85 12.73
CA CYS A 370 -7.30 -26.49 13.51
C CYS A 370 -6.94 -26.26 14.99
N SER A 371 -7.76 -25.49 15.70
CA SER A 371 -7.54 -25.16 17.12
C SER A 371 -7.32 -26.38 18.02
N ASN A 372 -7.94 -27.51 17.71
CA ASN A 372 -7.72 -28.74 18.48
C ASN A 372 -6.32 -29.32 18.22
N CYS A 373 -5.92 -29.46 16.95
CA CYS A 373 -4.61 -29.98 16.59
C CYS A 373 -3.48 -29.04 17.06
N HIS A 374 -3.62 -27.73 16.88
CA HIS A 374 -2.65 -26.74 17.36
C HIS A 374 -2.44 -26.86 18.86
N ARG A 375 -3.54 -26.90 19.64
CA ARG A 375 -3.43 -27.12 21.09
C ARG A 375 -2.78 -28.44 21.47
N MET A 376 -3.03 -29.52 20.74
CA MET A 376 -2.39 -30.81 21.03
C MET A 376 -0.89 -30.80 20.71
N ILE A 377 -0.46 -30.12 19.65
CA ILE A 377 0.95 -29.91 19.33
C ILE A 377 1.67 -29.21 20.47
N HIS A 378 1.12 -28.08 20.95
CA HIS A 378 1.73 -27.27 22.01
C HIS A 378 1.55 -27.83 23.43
N ARG A 379 0.71 -28.86 23.62
CA ARG A 379 0.50 -29.50 24.93
C ARG A 379 1.59 -30.52 25.28
N ALA A 380 2.28 -31.08 24.29
CA ALA A 380 3.36 -32.03 24.49
C ALA A 380 4.70 -31.32 24.77
N GLU A 381 5.55 -31.97 25.56
CA GLU A 381 6.94 -31.53 25.80
C GLU A 381 7.87 -32.75 25.56
N PRO A 382 8.70 -32.74 24.50
CA PRO A 382 8.76 -31.74 23.43
C PRO A 382 7.46 -31.69 22.59
N LYS A 383 7.25 -30.58 21.87
CA LYS A 383 6.07 -30.39 20.99
C LYS A 383 5.99 -31.52 19.95
N LEU A 384 4.77 -31.97 19.66
CA LEU A 384 4.56 -32.96 18.59
C LEU A 384 4.80 -32.36 17.21
N THR A 385 5.46 -33.09 16.33
CA THR A 385 5.49 -32.78 14.91
C THR A 385 4.14 -33.05 14.26
N ILE A 386 3.90 -32.42 13.11
CA ILE A 386 2.70 -32.67 12.29
C ILE A 386 2.56 -34.16 11.95
N GLU A 387 3.65 -34.84 11.61
CA GLU A 387 3.63 -36.25 11.24
C GLU A 387 3.41 -37.19 12.43
N GLU A 388 3.89 -36.83 13.63
CA GLU A 388 3.57 -37.58 14.85
C GLU A 388 2.10 -37.45 15.20
N LEU A 389 1.54 -36.23 15.15
CA LEU A 389 0.13 -36.05 15.48
C LEU A 389 -0.80 -36.71 14.45
N LYS A 390 -0.43 -36.73 13.16
CA LYS A 390 -1.19 -37.46 12.13
C LYS A 390 -1.35 -38.95 12.46
N LYS A 391 -0.31 -39.61 12.98
CA LYS A 391 -0.34 -41.03 13.39
C LYS A 391 -1.19 -41.33 14.63
N ILE A 392 -1.58 -40.29 15.37
CA ILE A 392 -2.44 -40.42 16.56
C ILE A 392 -3.90 -40.21 16.16
N VAL A 393 -4.15 -39.32 15.21
CA VAL A 393 -5.51 -38.95 14.76
C VAL A 393 -6.04 -39.92 13.70
N HIS A 394 -5.15 -40.51 12.90
CA HIS A 394 -5.43 -41.56 11.90
C HIS A 394 -4.69 -42.83 12.29
#